data_AF-A0AAV1QRV8-F1
#
_entry.id   AF-A0AAV1QRV8-F1
#
_cell.length_a   1.000
_cell.length_b   1.000
_cell.length_c   1.000
_cell.angle_alpha   90.00
_cell.angle_beta   90.00
_cell.angle_gamma   90.00
#
_symmetry.space_group_name_H-M   'P 1'
#
loop_
_entity.id
_entity.type
_entity.pdbx_description
1 polymer ?
#
loop_
_entity_poly.entity_id
_entity_poly.type
_entity_poly.pdbx_seq_one_letter_code
_entity_poly.pdbx_strand_id
1 'polypeptide(L)'
;MAERDKEEMEMDIAKMEFDFKGTYVIFRSESPLILAYLKKVSVCKARAIVVLADDGNADQSDARALRTILSLTGVKEGLKGHIVVELSDLDNGVLVKLVGGELVETVVAHDVIGRLMIQCAWQPGLAQANSALLILYSYSLTSV
;
A
#
# COMPACT_ATOMS: atom_id res chain seq x y z
N MET A 1 -9.29 -0.23 2.45
CA MET A 1 -10.76 -0.34 2.26
C MET A 1 -11.17 0.87 1.45
N ALA A 2 -12.23 0.78 0.66
CA ALA A 2 -12.56 1.84 -0.29
C ALA A 2 -13.77 2.65 0.16
N GLU A 3 -13.78 3.96 -0.12
CA GLU A 3 -14.97 4.80 0.08
C GLU A 3 -16.07 4.52 -0.98
N ARG A 4 -15.69 3.91 -2.11
CA ARG A 4 -16.58 3.58 -3.22
C ARG A 4 -17.44 2.35 -2.93
N ASP A 5 -18.59 2.28 -3.60
CA ASP A 5 -19.50 1.14 -3.50
C ASP A 5 -18.89 -0.12 -4.09
N LYS A 6 -19.13 -1.23 -3.39
CA LYS A 6 -18.58 -2.55 -3.74
C LYS A 6 -18.94 -2.97 -5.17
N GLU A 7 -20.19 -2.76 -5.55
CA GLU A 7 -20.71 -3.17 -6.86
C GLU A 7 -20.02 -2.44 -8.00
N GLU A 8 -19.77 -1.13 -7.85
CA GLU A 8 -19.05 -0.35 -8.85
C GLU A 8 -17.62 -0.84 -9.04
N MET A 9 -16.91 -1.14 -7.94
CA MET A 9 -15.54 -1.64 -8.01
C MET A 9 -15.45 -3.03 -8.64
N GLU A 10 -16.41 -3.91 -8.33
CA GLU A 10 -16.51 -5.22 -8.97
C GLU A 10 -16.79 -5.10 -10.46
N MET A 11 -17.65 -4.16 -10.87
CA MET A 11 -17.90 -3.86 -12.28
C MET A 11 -16.66 -3.30 -12.99
N ASP A 12 -15.89 -2.43 -12.35
CA ASP A 12 -14.68 -1.85 -12.95
C ASP A 12 -13.58 -2.90 -13.13
N ILE A 13 -13.39 -3.79 -12.16
CA ILE A 13 -12.48 -4.95 -12.33
C ILE A 13 -12.98 -5.88 -13.44
N ALA A 14 -14.29 -6.12 -13.54
CA ALA A 14 -14.84 -6.99 -14.58
C ALA A 14 -14.67 -6.42 -15.99
N LYS A 15 -14.58 -5.09 -16.13
CA LYS A 15 -14.28 -4.41 -17.40
C LYS A 15 -12.80 -4.43 -17.75
N MET A 16 -11.92 -4.60 -16.76
CA MET A 16 -10.48 -4.75 -17.02
C MET A 16 -10.20 -6.15 -17.55
N GLU A 17 -9.60 -6.28 -18.73
CA GLU A 17 -9.06 -7.53 -19.25
C GLU A 17 -7.74 -7.89 -18.52
N PHE A 18 -7.82 -8.07 -17.20
CA PHE A 18 -6.66 -8.41 -16.36
C PHE A 18 -6.63 -9.91 -16.07
N ASP A 19 -5.48 -10.55 -16.32
CA ASP A 19 -5.24 -11.94 -15.92
C ASP A 19 -4.80 -11.99 -14.44
N PHE A 20 -5.71 -12.40 -13.57
CA PHE A 20 -5.46 -12.54 -12.14
C PHE A 20 -4.56 -13.72 -11.77
N LYS A 21 -4.21 -14.62 -12.72
CA LYS A 21 -3.33 -15.78 -12.50
C LYS A 21 -3.66 -16.61 -11.24
N GLY A 22 -4.95 -16.78 -10.95
CA GLY A 22 -5.44 -17.51 -9.77
C GLY A 22 -5.59 -16.69 -8.49
N THR A 23 -5.36 -15.37 -8.54
CA THR A 23 -5.57 -14.46 -7.40
C THR A 23 -7.05 -14.12 -7.25
N TYR A 24 -7.58 -14.26 -6.04
CA TYR A 24 -8.94 -13.83 -5.71
C TYR A 24 -8.93 -12.44 -5.07
N VAL A 25 -9.64 -11.48 -5.66
CA VAL A 25 -9.78 -10.12 -5.14
C VAL A 25 -11.12 -9.98 -4.41
N ILE A 26 -11.09 -9.42 -3.20
CA ILE A 26 -12.29 -9.27 -2.37
C ILE A 26 -12.43 -7.80 -1.97
N PHE A 27 -13.54 -7.18 -2.35
CA PHE A 27 -13.84 -5.79 -2.05
C PHE A 27 -14.59 -5.60 -0.74
N ARG A 28 -14.23 -4.55 -0.01
CA ARG A 28 -14.84 -4.11 1.26
C ARG A 28 -14.83 -2.58 1.35
N SER A 29 -15.99 -2.01 1.68
CA SER A 29 -16.23 -0.55 1.65
C SER A 29 -16.31 0.08 3.05
N GLU A 30 -15.91 -0.64 4.10
CA GLU A 30 -15.95 -0.10 5.46
C GLU A 30 -14.71 0.75 5.82
N SER A 31 -14.77 1.52 6.91
CA SER A 31 -13.63 2.35 7.34
C SER A 31 -12.54 1.51 8.04
N PRO A 32 -11.25 1.70 7.70
CA PRO A 32 -10.14 1.02 8.38
C PRO A 32 -9.90 1.55 9.81
N LEU A 33 -10.53 2.66 10.19
CA LEU A 33 -10.40 3.24 11.53
C LEU A 33 -11.18 2.44 12.58
N ILE A 34 -12.17 1.66 12.14
CA ILE A 34 -13.05 0.89 13.01
C ILE A 34 -12.52 -0.53 13.15
N LEU A 35 -12.04 -0.87 14.36
CA LEU A 35 -11.41 -2.15 14.66
C LEU A 35 -12.30 -3.37 14.33
N ALA A 36 -13.63 -3.25 14.50
CA ALA A 36 -14.57 -4.32 14.18
C ALA A 36 -14.55 -4.70 12.69
N TYR A 37 -14.29 -3.74 11.80
CA TYR A 37 -14.21 -3.98 10.36
C TYR A 37 -12.87 -4.58 9.95
N LEU A 38 -11.78 -4.22 10.63
CA LEU A 38 -10.47 -4.86 10.45
C LEU A 38 -10.52 -6.37 10.76
N LYS A 39 -11.34 -6.79 11.74
CA LYS A 39 -11.55 -8.22 12.01
C LYS A 39 -12.25 -8.95 10.86
N LYS A 40 -13.18 -8.31 10.16
CA LYS A 40 -13.88 -8.92 9.00
C LYS A 40 -12.93 -9.26 7.85
N VAL A 41 -11.87 -8.46 7.66
CA VAL A 41 -10.84 -8.70 6.64
C VAL A 41 -9.65 -9.52 7.16
N SER A 42 -9.76 -10.07 8.37
CA SER A 42 -8.73 -10.93 8.97
C SER A 42 -7.32 -10.32 9.00
N VAL A 43 -7.19 -9.03 9.36
CA VAL A 43 -5.89 -8.33 9.36
C VAL A 43 -4.79 -9.06 10.13
N CYS A 44 -5.11 -9.73 11.23
CA CYS A 44 -4.14 -10.47 12.05
C CYS A 44 -3.47 -11.63 11.30
N LYS A 45 -4.14 -12.17 10.27
CA LYS A 45 -3.65 -13.29 9.46
C LYS A 45 -2.98 -12.85 8.17
N ALA A 46 -3.08 -11.57 7.81
CA ALA A 46 -2.49 -11.05 6.58
C ALA A 46 -0.96 -11.12 6.65
N ARG A 47 -0.33 -11.58 5.55
CA ARG A 47 1.13 -11.60 5.40
C ARG A 47 1.70 -10.20 5.22
N ALA A 48 0.95 -9.32 4.57
CA ALA A 48 1.27 -7.91 4.37
C ALA A 48 -0.01 -7.10 4.36
N ILE A 49 0.05 -5.88 4.86
CA ILE A 49 -1.02 -4.90 4.81
C ILE A 49 -0.46 -3.67 4.10
N VAL A 50 -1.09 -3.26 3.00
CA VAL A 50 -0.66 -2.08 2.25
C VAL A 50 -1.67 -0.96 2.48
N VAL A 51 -1.20 0.17 3.00
CA VAL A 51 -1.97 1.41 3.17
C VAL A 51 -1.55 2.33 2.04
N LEU A 52 -2.47 2.59 1.12
CA LEU A 52 -2.24 3.47 -0.02
C LEU A 52 -2.56 4.92 0.38
N ALA A 53 -1.83 5.85 -0.23
CA ALA A 53 -2.14 7.27 -0.10
C ALA A 53 -3.45 7.57 -0.84
N ASP A 54 -4.27 8.43 -0.26
CA ASP A 54 -5.42 8.98 -0.96
C ASP A 54 -5.00 10.06 -1.94
N ASP A 55 -5.72 10.13 -3.07
CA ASP A 55 -5.59 11.20 -4.05
C ASP A 55 -6.05 12.52 -3.43
N GLY A 56 -5.15 13.48 -3.28
CA GLY A 56 -5.50 14.79 -2.73
C GLY A 56 -4.32 15.54 -2.11
N ASN A 57 -4.60 16.28 -1.04
CA ASN A 57 -3.59 17.01 -0.30
C ASN A 57 -2.71 16.03 0.51
N ALA A 58 -1.40 16.13 0.33
CA ALA A 58 -0.38 15.31 1.00
C ALA A 58 -0.57 15.27 2.53
N ASP A 59 -0.81 16.40 3.19
CA ASP A 59 -0.98 16.47 4.65
C ASP A 59 -2.20 15.68 5.13
N GLN A 60 -3.31 15.76 4.38
CA GLN A 60 -4.54 15.06 4.74
C GLN A 60 -4.41 13.55 4.50
N SER A 61 -3.75 13.19 3.40
CA SER A 61 -3.45 11.79 3.04
C SER A 61 -2.57 11.14 4.10
N ASP A 62 -1.46 11.77 4.45
CA ASP A 62 -0.51 11.26 5.45
C ASP A 62 -1.13 11.21 6.86
N ALA A 63 -1.93 12.20 7.24
CA ALA A 63 -2.67 12.18 8.50
C ALA A 63 -3.67 11.01 8.57
N ARG A 64 -4.30 10.65 7.45
CA ARG A 64 -5.22 9.49 7.38
C ARG A 64 -4.45 8.17 7.39
N ALA A 65 -3.31 8.09 6.70
CA ALA A 65 -2.40 6.95 6.77
C ALA A 65 -1.95 6.71 8.22
N LEU A 66 -1.51 7.76 8.92
CA LEU A 66 -1.11 7.69 10.33
C LEU A 66 -2.22 7.16 11.25
N ARG A 67 -3.46 7.63 11.07
CA ARG A 67 -4.62 7.13 11.83
C ARG A 67 -4.89 5.66 11.54
N THR A 68 -4.75 5.24 10.29
CA THR A 68 -4.92 3.83 9.89
C THR A 68 -3.88 2.95 10.56
N ILE A 69 -2.63 3.41 10.62
CA ILE A 69 -1.54 2.70 11.30
C ILE A 69 -1.85 2.55 12.80
N LEU A 70 -2.28 3.62 13.47
CA LEU A 70 -2.69 3.55 14.88
C LEU A 70 -3.82 2.54 15.12
N SER A 71 -4.80 2.49 14.22
CA SER A 71 -5.88 1.50 14.30
C SER A 71 -5.37 0.07 14.10
N LEU A 72 -4.38 -0.14 13.22
CA LEU A 72 -3.76 -1.43 12.95
C LEU A 72 -2.86 -1.89 14.11
N THR A 73 -2.04 -0.99 14.67
CA THR A 73 -1.19 -1.30 15.84
C THR A 73 -2.01 -1.49 17.12
N GLY A 74 -3.22 -0.91 17.19
CA GLY A 74 -4.18 -1.11 18.27
C GLY A 74 -4.90 -2.47 18.28
N VAL A 75 -4.66 -3.34 17.28
CA VAL A 75 -5.26 -4.68 17.23
C VAL A 75 -4.65 -5.58 18.32
N LYS A 76 -5.46 -5.95 19.33
CA LYS A 76 -5.02 -6.72 20.51
C LYS A 76 -4.43 -8.09 20.17
N GLU A 77 -4.95 -8.75 19.13
CA GLU A 77 -4.43 -10.05 18.70
C GLU A 77 -3.04 -9.97 18.02
N GLY A 78 -2.55 -8.75 17.77
CA GLY A 78 -1.32 -8.50 17.03
C GLY A 78 -1.47 -8.72 15.52
N LEU A 79 -0.42 -8.36 14.79
CA LEU A 79 -0.30 -8.55 13.35
C LEU A 79 0.83 -9.54 13.06
N LYS A 80 0.57 -10.53 12.20
CA LYS A 80 1.59 -11.50 11.78
C LYS A 80 2.53 -10.96 10.70
N GLY A 81 2.04 -10.04 9.88
CA GLY A 81 2.74 -9.47 8.74
C GLY A 81 3.32 -8.07 9.01
N HIS A 82 3.86 -7.47 7.95
CA HIS A 82 4.32 -6.09 7.94
C HIS A 82 3.28 -5.16 7.32
N ILE A 83 3.32 -3.90 7.72
CA ILE A 83 2.50 -2.84 7.16
C ILE A 83 3.40 -2.00 6.25
N VAL A 84 3.04 -1.90 4.97
CA VAL A 84 3.68 -0.98 4.03
C VAL A 84 2.75 0.21 3.85
N VAL A 85 3.29 1.41 4.00
CA VAL A 85 2.52 2.65 3.95
C VAL A 85 3.09 3.51 2.85
N GLU A 86 2.25 3.86 1.88
CA GLU A 86 2.53 4.90 0.93
C GLU A 86 2.31 6.26 1.60
N LEU A 87 3.31 7.13 1.49
CA LEU A 87 3.27 8.50 1.98
C LEU A 87 3.45 9.49 0.82
N SER A 88 2.81 10.63 0.97
CA SER A 88 2.87 11.72 0.00
C SER A 88 4.04 12.66 0.28
N ASP A 89 4.33 12.93 1.55
CA ASP A 89 5.44 13.78 2.00
C ASP A 89 6.53 12.97 2.74
N LEU A 90 7.79 13.25 2.41
CA LEU A 90 8.97 12.68 3.08
C LEU A 90 9.06 13.10 4.54
N ASP A 91 8.65 14.33 4.86
CA ASP A 91 8.79 14.90 6.19
C ASP A 91 7.94 14.15 7.23
N ASN A 92 6.82 13.56 6.78
CA ASN A 92 5.92 12.78 7.63
C ASN A 92 6.42 11.35 7.90
N GLY A 93 7.43 10.86 7.16
CA GLY A 93 7.94 9.50 7.31
C GLY A 93 8.49 9.18 8.69
N VAL A 94 9.15 10.15 9.34
CA VAL A 94 9.73 9.98 10.69
C VAL A 94 8.63 9.76 11.73
N LEU A 95 7.56 10.56 11.66
CA LEU A 95 6.42 10.46 12.58
C LEU A 95 5.72 9.10 12.42
N VAL A 96 5.51 8.68 11.18
CA VAL A 96 4.87 7.40 10.87
C VAL A 96 5.69 6.22 11.40
N LYS A 97 7.01 6.25 11.21
CA LYS A 97 7.90 5.19 11.73
C LYS A 97 7.98 5.17 13.26
N LEU A 98 7.95 6.35 13.88
CA LEU A 98 7.90 6.46 15.35
C LEU A 98 6.64 5.81 15.94
N VAL A 99 5.49 6.04 15.30
CA VAL A 99 4.19 5.52 15.76
C VAL A 99 4.01 4.04 15.40
N GLY A 100 4.47 3.63 14.22
CA GLY A 100 4.35 2.29 13.69
C GLY A 100 5.34 1.26 14.25
N GLY A 101 6.48 1.73 14.75
CA GLY A 101 7.57 0.88 15.22
C GLY A 101 8.16 0.02 14.08
N GLU A 102 8.60 -1.19 14.43
CA GLU A 102 9.27 -2.12 13.50
C GLU A 102 8.33 -2.82 12.51
N LEU A 103 7.01 -2.74 12.75
CA LEU A 103 6.02 -3.38 11.87
C LEU A 103 5.71 -2.54 10.63
N VAL A 104 6.09 -1.26 10.61
CA VAL A 104 5.73 -0.30 9.57
C VAL A 104 6.94 0.07 8.72
N GLU A 105 6.79 -0.11 7.41
CA GLU A 105 7.69 0.38 6.38
C GLU A 105 7.01 1.47 5.56
N THR A 106 7.71 2.58 5.34
CA THR A 106 7.19 3.75 4.62
C THR A 106 7.81 3.84 3.23
N VAL A 107 7.00 4.12 2.23
CA VAL A 107 7.42 4.35 0.85
C VAL A 107 6.87 5.70 0.40
N VAL A 108 7.75 6.61 -0.04
CA VAL A 108 7.33 7.90 -0.60
C VAL A 108 7.48 7.84 -2.11
N ALA A 109 6.37 7.68 -2.82
CA ALA A 109 6.36 7.42 -4.26
C ALA A 109 7.10 8.52 -5.04
N HIS A 110 6.86 9.79 -4.72
CA HIS A 110 7.48 10.93 -5.39
C HIS A 110 9.01 10.96 -5.25
N ASP A 111 9.55 10.61 -4.09
CA ASP A 111 11.01 10.54 -3.86
C ASP A 111 11.65 9.38 -4.64
N VAL A 112 11.01 8.20 -4.59
CA VAL A 112 11.49 7.02 -5.31
C VAL A 112 11.51 7.28 -6.82
N ILE A 113 10.43 7.84 -7.36
CA ILE A 113 10.34 8.20 -8.78
C ILE A 113 11.40 9.24 -9.14
N GLY A 114 11.57 10.29 -8.33
CA GLY A 114 12.58 11.33 -8.55
C GLY A 114 14.00 10.76 -8.61
N ARG A 115 14.36 9.87 -7.69
CA ARG A 115 15.68 9.18 -7.70
C ARG A 115 15.86 8.32 -8.94
N LEU A 116 14.84 7.56 -9.32
CA LEU A 116 14.88 6.74 -10.54
C LEU A 116 15.06 7.62 -11.80
N MET A 117 14.36 8.75 -11.88
CA MET A 117 14.51 9.69 -13.00
C MET A 117 15.93 10.24 -13.10
N ILE A 118 16.53 10.66 -11.98
CA ILE A 118 17.91 11.17 -11.96
C ILE A 118 18.90 10.09 -12.40
N GLN A 119 18.76 8.85 -11.90
CA GLN A 119 19.60 7.73 -12.30
C GLN A 119 19.52 7.46 -13.81
N CYS A 120 18.30 7.45 -14.36
CA CYS A 120 18.07 7.24 -15.79
C CYS A 120 18.61 8.38 -16.66
N ALA A 121 18.54 9.63 -16.17
CA ALA A 121 19.10 10.78 -16.86
C ALA A 121 20.64 10.70 -16.96
N TRP A 122 21.29 10.14 -15.94
CA TRP A 122 22.75 9.98 -15.90
C TRP A 122 23.23 8.77 -16.69
N GLN A 123 22.47 7.68 -16.70
CA GLN A 123 22.77 6.48 -17.46
C GLN A 123 21.48 5.94 -18.09
N PRO A 124 21.25 6.18 -19.39
CA PRO A 124 20.02 5.75 -20.08
C PRO A 124 19.76 4.24 -20.00
N GLY A 125 20.82 3.42 -19.90
CA GLY A 125 20.71 1.97 -19.72
C GLY A 125 20.12 1.53 -18.37
N LEU A 126 20.14 2.39 -17.34
CA LEU A 126 19.54 2.09 -16.04
C LEU A 126 18.01 2.08 -16.09
N ALA A 127 17.38 2.79 -17.03
CA ALA A 127 15.93 2.75 -17.20
C ALA A 127 15.44 1.33 -17.52
N GLN A 128 16.15 0.65 -18.43
CA GLN A 128 15.83 -0.72 -18.83
C GLN A 128 16.12 -1.71 -17.70
N ALA A 129 17.23 -1.55 -16.99
CA ALA A 129 17.58 -2.39 -15.84
C ALA A 129 16.60 -2.22 -14.67
N ASN A 130 16.27 -0.98 -14.29
CA ASN A 130 15.33 -0.69 -13.21
C ASN A 130 13.92 -1.18 -13.55
N SER A 131 13.47 -1.00 -14.80
CA SER A 131 12.18 -1.53 -15.26
C SER A 131 12.16 -3.06 -15.20
N ALA A 132 13.21 -3.72 -15.70
CA ALA A 132 13.32 -5.18 -15.65
C ALA A 132 13.31 -5.71 -14.21
N LEU A 133 14.05 -5.07 -13.30
CA LEU A 133 14.11 -5.46 -11.88
C LEU A 133 12.76 -5.28 -11.19
N LEU A 134 12.13 -4.11 -11.30
CA LEU A 134 10.83 -3.86 -10.67
C LEU A 134 9.75 -4.81 -11.21
N ILE A 135 9.75 -5.09 -12.52
CA ILE A 135 8.81 -6.03 -13.14
C ILE A 135 9.11 -7.48 -12.72
N LEU A 136 10.37 -7.91 -12.73
CA LEU A 136 10.75 -9.29 -12.33
C LEU A 136 10.38 -9.59 -10.88
N TYR A 137 10.54 -8.62 -9.96
CA TYR A 137 10.09 -8.77 -8.59
C TYR A 137 8.56 -8.89 -8.49
N SER A 138 7.79 -8.18 -9.32
CA SER A 138 6.33 -8.41 -9.41
C SER A 138 5.98 -9.84 -9.84
N TYR A 139 6.69 -10.40 -10.82
CA TYR A 139 6.47 -11.80 -11.25
C TYR A 139 6.79 -12.82 -10.14
N SER A 140 7.85 -12.58 -9.37
CA SER A 140 8.21 -13.44 -8.24
C SER A 140 7.21 -13.37 -7.08
N LEU A 141 6.57 -12.23 -6.85
CA LEU A 141 5.55 -12.04 -5.81
C LEU A 141 4.22 -12.73 -6.17
N THR A 142 3.89 -12.87 -7.45
CA THR A 142 2.68 -13.58 -7.93
C THR A 142 2.79 -15.11 -7.97
N SER A 143 3.98 -15.69 -7.75
CA SER A 143 4.21 -17.15 -7.85
C SER A 143 4.23 -17.86 -6.49
N VAL A 144 3.68 -17.25 -5.43
CA VAL A 144 3.57 -17.81 -4.06
C VAL A 144 2.13 -17.72 -3.58
#